data_AF-A0A173UGH7-F1
#
_entry.id   AF-A0A173UGH7-F1
#
_cell.length_a   1.000
_cell.length_b   1.000
_cell.length_c   1.000
_cell.angle_alpha   90.00
_cell.angle_beta   90.00
_cell.angle_gamma   90.00
#
_symmetry.space_group_name_H-M   'P 1'
#
loop_
_entity.id
_entity.type
_entity.pdbx_description
1 polymer ?
#
loop_
_entity_poly.entity_id
_entity_poly.type
_entity_poly.pdbx_seq_one_letter_code
_entity_poly.pdbx_strand_id
1 'polypeptide(L)'
;MKKRVLAIILCMTIALGVVGCSSNNCRNSAEEHILETIGEDTEYEIFYDKDTKVMYCRAYRGGVTPMYNADGTLRLYNEDSNNE
;
A
#
# COMPACT_ATOMS: atom_id res chain seq x y z
N MET A 1 12.53 47.12 -23.15
CA MET A 1 12.04 46.48 -21.89
C MET A 1 11.08 45.32 -22.15
N LYS A 2 10.19 45.39 -23.16
CA LYS A 2 9.21 44.35 -23.51
C LYS A 2 9.78 42.94 -23.76
N LYS A 3 10.90 42.81 -24.50
CA LYS A 3 11.57 41.52 -24.74
C LYS A 3 12.21 40.87 -23.50
N ARG A 4 12.57 41.68 -22.50
CA ARG A 4 13.10 41.19 -21.21
C ARG A 4 11.97 40.72 -20.30
N VAL A 5 10.82 41.39 -20.34
CA VAL A 5 9.61 40.98 -19.61
C VAL A 5 9.06 39.65 -20.15
N LEU A 6 9.04 39.47 -21.48
CA LEU A 6 8.58 38.21 -22.09
C LEU A 6 9.44 37.00 -21.66
N ALA A 7 10.77 37.17 -21.61
CA ALA A 7 11.68 36.12 -21.18
C ALA A 7 11.47 35.72 -19.71
N ILE A 8 11.18 36.69 -18.84
CA ILE A 8 10.92 36.43 -17.41
C ILE A 8 9.63 35.62 -17.24
N ILE A 9 8.56 35.98 -17.98
CA ILE A 9 7.27 35.29 -17.90
C ILE A 9 7.41 33.83 -18.38
N LEU A 10 8.17 33.59 -19.45
CA LEU A 10 8.41 32.25 -19.98
C LEU A 10 9.20 31.37 -19.00
N CYS A 11 10.26 31.90 -18.38
CA CYS A 11 11.03 31.15 -17.38
C CYS A 11 10.18 30.80 -16.15
N MET A 12 9.31 31.72 -15.71
CA MET A 12 8.47 31.54 -14.54
C MET A 12 7.36 30.50 -14.77
N THR A 13 6.81 30.42 -15.98
CA THR A 13 5.82 29.39 -16.36
C THR A 13 6.44 28.00 -16.45
N ILE A 14 7.67 27.88 -16.96
CA ILE A 14 8.39 26.60 -17.01
C ILE A 14 8.72 26.12 -15.59
N ALA A 15 9.19 27.01 -14.71
CA ALA A 15 9.53 26.66 -13.33
C ALA A 15 8.32 26.18 -12.51
N LEU A 16 7.13 26.77 -12.74
CA LEU A 16 5.90 26.38 -12.06
C LEU A 16 5.20 25.18 -12.71
N GLY A 17 5.42 24.93 -13.99
CA GLY A 17 4.78 23.84 -14.76
C GLY A 17 5.38 22.46 -14.53
N VAL A 18 6.56 22.36 -13.91
CA VAL A 18 7.28 21.08 -13.71
C VAL A 18 7.25 20.57 -12.26
N VAL A 19 6.60 21.26 -11.33
CA VAL A 19 6.48 20.81 -9.92
C VAL A 19 5.27 19.89 -9.74
N GLY A 20 5.28 18.76 -10.45
CA GLY A 20 4.34 17.67 -10.22
C GLY A 20 4.81 16.78 -9.06
N CYS A 21 4.97 17.34 -7.86
CA CYS A 21 5.22 16.50 -6.68
C CYS A 21 3.88 16.00 -6.13
N SER A 22 3.29 15.03 -6.81
CA SER A 22 2.27 14.20 -6.17
C SER A 22 3.01 13.03 -5.53
N SER A 23 3.42 13.21 -4.27
CA SER A 23 3.43 12.07 -3.39
C SER A 23 1.96 11.73 -3.15
N ASN A 24 1.37 10.97 -4.08
CA ASN A 24 0.18 10.21 -3.79
C ASN A 24 0.58 9.17 -2.75
N ASN A 25 0.62 9.61 -1.50
CA ASN A 25 0.28 8.74 -0.40
C ASN A 25 -1.15 8.31 -0.73
N CYS A 26 -1.28 7.16 -1.38
CA CYS A 26 -2.48 6.36 -1.38
C CYS A 26 -2.72 5.89 0.06
N ARG A 27 -2.88 6.83 0.99
CA ARG A 27 -3.56 6.59 2.25
C ARG A 27 -5.00 6.49 1.83
N ASN A 28 -5.42 5.26 1.55
CA ASN A 28 -6.83 4.94 1.42
C ASN A 28 -7.53 5.60 2.60
N SER A 29 -8.31 6.62 2.25
CA SER A 29 -9.07 7.42 3.18
C SER A 29 -10.11 6.50 3.80
N ALA A 30 -9.98 6.22 5.09
CA ALA A 30 -11.08 5.84 5.96
C ALA A 30 -11.99 4.69 5.50
N GLU A 31 -11.45 3.66 4.85
CA GLU A 31 -11.98 2.31 5.08
C GLU A 31 -11.32 1.81 6.36
N GLU A 32 -12.12 1.53 7.37
CA GLU A 32 -11.73 0.72 8.52
C GLU A 32 -10.85 -0.43 7.99
N HIS A 33 -9.59 -0.53 8.46
CA HIS A 33 -8.62 -1.42 7.84
C HIS A 33 -9.22 -2.82 7.72
N ILE A 34 -9.61 -3.19 6.48
CA ILE A 34 -10.24 -4.46 6.14
C ILE A 34 -9.26 -5.60 6.42
N LEU A 35 -7.96 -5.29 6.41
CA LEU A 35 -6.89 -6.22 6.72
C LEU A 35 -6.37 -5.98 8.14
N GLU A 36 -6.12 -7.06 8.87
CA GLU A 36 -5.48 -7.04 10.18
C GLU A 36 -4.22 -7.91 10.18
N THR A 37 -3.11 -7.32 10.60
CA THR A 37 -1.81 -7.99 10.69
C THR A 37 -1.73 -8.84 11.94
N ILE A 38 -1.38 -10.11 11.78
CA ILE A 38 -1.30 -11.12 12.85
C ILE A 38 0.12 -11.68 13.04
N GLY A 39 1.04 -11.36 12.14
CA GLY A 39 2.45 -11.71 12.27
C GLY A 39 3.30 -10.89 11.31
N GLU A 40 4.48 -10.46 11.77
CA GLU A 40 5.42 -9.69 10.97
C GLU A 40 6.85 -10.16 11.30
N ASP A 41 7.67 -10.26 10.27
CA ASP A 41 9.11 -10.42 10.32
C ASP A 41 9.76 -9.47 9.31
N THR A 42 11.07 -9.31 9.41
CA THR A 42 11.93 -8.60 8.46
C THR A 42 11.75 -9.02 7.00
N GLU A 43 11.37 -10.27 6.75
CA GLU A 43 11.21 -10.81 5.39
C GLU A 43 9.75 -10.88 4.92
N TYR A 44 8.76 -10.92 5.83
CA TYR A 44 7.36 -11.12 5.48
C TYR A 44 6.36 -10.54 6.50
N GLU A 45 5.13 -10.35 6.04
CA GLU A 45 3.98 -9.96 6.86
C GLU A 45 2.81 -10.93 6.59
N ILE A 46 2.11 -11.34 7.64
CA ILE A 46 0.89 -12.14 7.60
C ILE A 46 -0.26 -11.27 8.10
N PHE A 47 -1.29 -11.17 7.27
CA PHE A 47 -2.53 -10.46 7.60
C PHE A 47 -3.74 -11.27 7.13
N TYR A 48 -4.90 -10.94 7.68
CA TYR A 48 -6.16 -11.55 7.27
C TYR A 48 -7.21 -10.49 6.95
N ASP A 49 -8.14 -10.83 6.07
CA ASP A 49 -9.30 -10.02 5.75
C ASP A 49 -10.39 -10.21 6.82
N LYS A 50 -10.85 -9.14 7.45
CA LYS A 50 -11.75 -9.19 8.61
C LYS A 50 -13.12 -9.79 8.29
N ASP A 51 -13.61 -9.61 7.06
CA ASP A 51 -14.93 -10.05 6.62
C ASP A 51 -14.95 -11.53 6.26
N THR A 52 -13.93 -11.98 5.52
CA THR A 52 -13.84 -13.35 4.98
C THR A 52 -12.96 -14.27 5.83
N LYS A 53 -12.16 -13.69 6.74
CA LYS A 53 -11.11 -14.35 7.52
C LYS A 53 -9.98 -14.95 6.69
N VAL A 54 -9.91 -14.71 5.37
CA VAL A 54 -8.85 -15.26 4.52
C VAL A 54 -7.49 -14.67 4.88
N MET A 55 -6.50 -15.54 5.06
CA MET A 55 -5.13 -15.17 5.39
C MET A 55 -4.26 -14.98 4.14
N TYR A 56 -3.34 -14.02 4.23
CA TYR A 56 -2.40 -13.66 3.18
C TYR A 56 -0.99 -13.52 3.74
N CYS A 57 0.00 -13.80 2.92
CA CYS A 57 1.41 -13.51 3.18
C CYS A 57 1.93 -12.51 2.15
N ARG A 58 2.63 -11.48 2.63
CA ARG A 58 3.34 -10.50 1.81
C ARG A 58 4.84 -10.62 2.06
N ALA A 59 5.60 -10.88 1.02
CA ALA A 59 7.07 -10.82 1.11
C ALA A 59 7.56 -9.37 1.01
N TYR A 60 8.57 -8.99 1.79
CA TYR A 60 9.12 -7.62 1.85
C TYR A 60 9.55 -7.09 0.47
N ARG A 61 10.10 -7.97 -0.39
CA ARG A 61 10.53 -7.66 -1.77
C ARG A 61 9.65 -8.32 -2.84
N GLY A 62 8.46 -8.78 -2.47
CA GLY A 62 7.57 -9.53 -3.35
C GLY A 62 6.13 -9.00 -3.38
N GLY A 63 5.23 -9.85 -3.87
CA GLY A 63 3.80 -9.60 -3.88
C GLY A 63 3.08 -10.15 -2.65
N VAL A 64 1.76 -10.09 -2.72
CA VAL A 64 0.84 -10.71 -1.75
C VAL A 64 0.33 -12.02 -2.35
N THR A 65 0.27 -13.09 -1.55
CA THR A 65 -0.34 -14.37 -1.92
C THR A 65 -1.32 -14.83 -0.84
N PRO A 66 -2.46 -15.46 -1.19
CA PRO A 66 -3.27 -16.17 -0.21
C PRO A 66 -2.47 -17.32 0.40
N MET A 67 -2.75 -17.61 1.66
CA MET A 67 -2.25 -18.80 2.34
C MET A 67 -3.23 -19.95 2.14
N TYR A 68 -2.70 -21.16 1.98
CA TYR A 68 -3.51 -22.36 1.73
C TYR A 68 -3.28 -23.41 2.83
N ASN A 69 -4.30 -24.23 3.04
CA ASN A 69 -4.18 -25.49 3.77
C ASN A 69 -3.54 -26.56 2.87
N ALA A 70 -3.17 -27.71 3.44
CA ALA A 70 -2.56 -28.80 2.68
C ALA A 70 -3.50 -29.38 1.59
N ASP A 71 -4.81 -29.24 1.75
CA ASP A 71 -5.83 -29.66 0.79
C ASP A 71 -6.11 -28.64 -0.33
N GLY A 72 -5.40 -27.50 -0.34
CA GLY A 72 -5.54 -26.44 -1.34
C GLY A 72 -6.70 -25.47 -1.08
N THR A 73 -7.44 -25.63 0.02
CA THR A 73 -8.42 -24.62 0.45
C THR A 73 -7.71 -23.38 1.02
N LEU A 74 -8.39 -22.23 1.00
CA LEU A 74 -7.87 -21.01 1.62
C LEU A 74 -7.75 -21.21 3.13
N ARG A 75 -6.61 -20.79 3.68
CA ARG A 75 -6.41 -20.76 5.13
C ARG A 75 -7.18 -19.57 5.71
N LEU A 76 -7.98 -19.86 6.74
CA LEU A 76 -8.76 -18.86 7.45
C LEU A 76 -8.14 -18.59 8.83
N TYR A 77 -8.20 -17.34 9.25
CA TYR A 77 -7.83 -16.92 10.60
C TYR A 77 -8.84 -17.44 11.62
N ASN A 78 -8.34 -18.00 12.72
CA ASN A 78 -9.14 -18.40 13.86
C ASN A 78 -8.44 -17.91 15.14
N GLU A 79 -9.15 -17.11 15.96
CA GLU A 79 -8.61 -16.49 17.18
C GLU A 79 -8.15 -17.54 18.21
N ASP A 80 -8.80 -18.70 18.23
CA ASP A 80 -8.50 -19.78 19.19
C ASP A 80 -7.13 -20.44 18.96
N SER A 81 -6.48 -20.20 17.82
CA SER A 81 -5.25 -20.90 17.40
C SER A 81 -3.95 -20.15 17.73
N ASN A 82 -4.03 -18.91 18.19
CA ASN A 82 -2.85 -18.05 18.43
C ASN A 82 -2.51 -17.85 19.92
N ASN A 83 -3.18 -18.58 20.82
CA ASN A 83 -2.97 -18.56 22.27
C ASN A 83 -2.28 -19.85 22.78
N GLU A 84 -1.46 -20.50 21.97
CA GLU A 84 -0.66 -21.67 22.37
C GLU A 84 0.85 -21.40 22.26
#